data_AF-A0A0F7SEX8-F1
#
_entry.id   AF-A0A0F7SEX8-F1
#
_cell.length_a   1.000
_cell.length_b   1.000
_cell.length_c   1.000
_cell.angle_alpha   90.00
_cell.angle_beta   90.00
_cell.angle_gamma   90.00
#
_symmetry.space_group_name_H-M   'P 1'
#
loop_
_entity.id
_entity.type
_entity.pdbx_description
1 polymer ?
#
loop_
_entity_poly.entity_id
_entity_poly.type
_entity_poly.pdbx_seq_one_letter_code
_entity_poly.pdbx_strand_id
1 'polypeptide(L)'
;MLHVNKSDPTLVSTDRPQIFDRNSPPNPTNARGQAETEFLNLSIDGHETVVLNLAGLFGGERLVRNWIARVADDKEALRKKGGVHLIHGDDVSHCIVRLVQDLDLLPKPDSSSARRFIICDTRVYDWWDLASSLPLDPEAESRRWVRELMREESEPVLPRPTGRLGRVLDARDFWEIWGISPRRRIE
;
A
#
# COMPACT_ATOMS: atom_id res chain seq x y z
N MET A 1 -35.86 9.54 -8.54
CA MET A 1 -35.04 9.18 -9.72
C MET A 1 -34.23 10.42 -10.08
N LEU A 2 -33.03 10.56 -9.51
CA LEU A 2 -32.22 11.77 -9.71
C LEU A 2 -31.52 11.67 -11.08
N HIS A 3 -31.94 12.53 -12.02
CA HIS A 3 -31.23 12.77 -13.26
C HIS A 3 -29.92 13.50 -12.94
N VAL A 4 -28.78 12.82 -13.16
CA VAL A 4 -27.46 13.45 -13.11
C VAL A 4 -27.15 14.00 -14.50
N ASN A 5 -27.11 15.32 -14.60
CA ASN A 5 -26.81 16.06 -15.82
C ASN A 5 -25.29 15.99 -16.06
N LYS A 6 -24.85 15.51 -17.23
CA LYS A 6 -23.44 15.18 -17.56
C LYS A 6 -22.53 16.40 -17.85
N SER A 7 -22.99 17.61 -17.56
CA SER A 7 -22.31 18.85 -17.98
C SER A 7 -22.05 19.82 -16.83
N ASP A 8 -21.88 19.30 -15.61
CA ASP A 8 -21.50 20.10 -14.45
C ASP A 8 -19.95 20.25 -14.38
N PRO A 9 -19.38 21.47 -14.38
CA PRO A 9 -17.94 21.70 -14.28
C PRO A 9 -17.32 21.32 -12.92
N THR A 10 -18.10 20.76 -12.00
CA THR A 10 -17.66 20.20 -10.71
C THR A 10 -17.12 18.77 -10.78
N LEU A 11 -16.91 18.21 -11.98
CA LEU A 11 -16.15 16.97 -12.15
C LEU A 11 -14.68 17.21 -11.77
N VAL A 12 -14.40 17.14 -10.47
CA VAL A 12 -13.06 17.04 -9.90
C VAL A 12 -12.25 16.08 -10.77
N SER A 13 -11.09 16.54 -11.23
CA SER A 13 -10.13 15.72 -11.97
C SER A 13 -10.03 14.35 -11.31
N THR A 14 -10.59 13.33 -11.98
CA THR A 14 -10.42 11.94 -11.59
C THR A 14 -9.08 11.49 -12.12
N ASP A 15 -8.00 12.09 -11.61
CA ASP A 15 -6.66 11.60 -11.88
C ASP A 15 -6.64 10.16 -11.38
N ARG A 16 -6.61 9.24 -12.35
CA ARG A 16 -6.55 7.82 -12.06
C ARG A 16 -5.32 7.61 -11.18
N PRO A 17 -5.45 6.87 -10.06
CA PRO A 17 -4.29 6.62 -9.23
C PRO A 17 -3.21 5.93 -10.07
N GLN A 18 -1.96 6.31 -9.85
CA GLN A 18 -0.85 5.58 -10.43
C GLN A 18 -0.76 4.21 -9.73
N ILE A 19 -1.09 3.16 -10.46
CA ILE A 19 -1.06 1.78 -9.99
C ILE A 19 0.31 1.18 -10.31
N PHE A 20 0.93 0.56 -9.30
CA PHE A 20 2.17 -0.17 -9.44
C PHE A 20 1.94 -1.63 -9.10
N ASP A 21 2.33 -2.50 -10.02
CA ASP A 21 2.28 -3.95 -9.90
C ASP A 21 3.71 -4.53 -9.94
N ARG A 22 3.82 -5.85 -10.01
CA ARG A 22 5.13 -6.52 -10.14
C ARG A 22 5.85 -6.22 -11.47
N ASN A 23 5.14 -5.77 -12.49
CA ASN A 23 5.70 -5.49 -13.82
C ASN A 23 6.23 -4.05 -13.93
N SER A 24 5.81 -3.17 -13.03
CA SER A 24 6.27 -1.78 -12.94
C SER A 24 7.77 -1.72 -12.63
N PRO A 25 8.62 -0.98 -13.36
CA PRO A 25 10.08 -1.05 -13.20
C PRO A 25 10.57 -0.66 -11.79
N PRO A 26 11.65 -1.28 -11.27
CA PRO A 26 12.29 -0.82 -10.03
C PRO A 26 12.73 0.64 -10.18
N ASN A 27 12.69 1.41 -9.09
CA ASN A 27 13.14 2.80 -9.13
C ASN A 27 14.67 2.87 -9.06
N PRO A 28 15.37 3.28 -10.14
CA PRO A 28 16.84 3.24 -10.18
C PRO A 28 17.49 4.34 -9.32
N THR A 29 16.74 5.34 -8.87
CA THR A 29 17.29 6.50 -8.16
C THR A 29 17.43 6.28 -6.66
N ASN A 30 16.89 5.18 -6.12
CA ASN A 30 17.00 4.88 -4.70
C ASN A 30 17.69 3.53 -4.44
N ALA A 31 18.34 3.43 -3.27
CA ALA A 31 19.11 2.25 -2.88
C ALA A 31 18.29 0.95 -2.89
N ARG A 32 16.99 1.02 -2.57
CA ARG A 32 16.11 -0.16 -2.56
C ARG A 32 15.88 -0.70 -3.97
N GLY A 33 15.60 0.16 -4.95
CA GLY A 33 15.39 -0.27 -6.34
C GLY A 33 16.69 -0.71 -7.01
N GLN A 34 17.83 -0.15 -6.61
CA GLN A 34 19.15 -0.63 -7.02
C GLN A 34 19.42 -2.05 -6.49
N ALA A 35 19.21 -2.29 -5.21
CA ALA A 35 19.37 -3.62 -4.60
C ALA A 35 18.40 -4.65 -5.21
N GLU A 36 17.13 -4.27 -5.44
CA GLU A 36 16.17 -5.12 -6.15
C GLU A 36 16.70 -5.52 -7.53
N THR A 37 17.23 -4.57 -8.30
CA THR A 37 17.79 -4.84 -9.64
C THR A 37 18.98 -5.81 -9.56
N GLU A 38 19.86 -5.63 -8.58
CA GLU A 38 21.00 -6.52 -8.35
C GLU A 38 20.55 -7.96 -8.05
N PHE A 39 19.58 -8.15 -7.13
CA PHE A 39 19.05 -9.49 -6.83
C PHE A 39 18.33 -10.13 -8.01
N LEU A 40 17.59 -9.37 -8.80
CA LEU A 40 16.91 -9.92 -9.97
C LEU A 40 17.90 -10.35 -11.06
N ASN A 41 19.06 -9.70 -11.17
CA ASN A 41 20.11 -10.13 -12.08
C ASN A 41 20.74 -11.47 -11.68
N LEU A 42 20.83 -11.78 -10.37
CA LEU A 42 21.28 -13.10 -9.92
C LEU A 42 20.35 -14.24 -10.40
N SER A 43 19.06 -13.94 -10.64
CA SER A 43 18.12 -14.92 -11.19
C SER A 43 18.47 -15.35 -12.61
N ILE A 44 19.12 -14.46 -13.36
CA ILE A 44 19.55 -14.68 -14.75
C ILE A 44 20.82 -15.53 -14.77
N ASP A 45 21.68 -15.40 -13.76
CA ASP A 45 22.94 -16.13 -13.62
C ASP A 45 22.79 -17.57 -13.08
N GLY A 46 21.55 -18.08 -13.04
CA GLY A 46 21.25 -19.47 -12.65
C GLY A 46 20.95 -19.68 -11.17
N HIS A 47 20.85 -18.61 -10.37
CA HIS A 47 20.40 -18.71 -8.98
C HIS A 47 18.88 -18.60 -8.88
N GLU A 48 18.24 -19.39 -8.03
CA GLU A 48 16.82 -19.19 -7.72
C GLU A 48 16.64 -18.01 -6.76
N THR A 49 16.46 -16.82 -7.30
CA THR A 49 16.21 -15.61 -6.52
C THR A 49 14.78 -15.15 -6.69
N VAL A 50 14.14 -14.73 -5.60
CA VAL A 50 12.81 -14.12 -5.58
C VAL A 50 12.85 -12.89 -4.69
N VAL A 51 12.33 -11.77 -5.18
CA VAL A 51 12.28 -10.51 -4.43
C VAL A 51 10.86 -10.25 -3.94
N LEU A 52 10.70 -10.16 -2.62
CA LEU A 52 9.43 -9.77 -1.98
C LEU A 52 9.49 -8.29 -1.56
N ASN A 53 8.81 -7.44 -2.32
CA ASN A 53 8.64 -6.04 -1.99
C ASN A 53 7.53 -5.85 -0.96
N LEU A 54 7.92 -5.90 0.31
CA LEU A 54 6.99 -5.70 1.42
C LEU A 54 6.49 -4.25 1.48
N ALA A 55 5.18 -4.10 1.70
CA ALA A 55 4.54 -2.87 2.15
C ALA A 55 4.86 -2.61 3.64
N GLY A 56 4.23 -1.61 4.26
CA GLY A 56 4.48 -1.29 5.67
C GLY A 56 4.06 -2.45 6.60
N LEU A 57 4.96 -2.85 7.50
CA LEU A 57 4.72 -3.99 8.40
C LEU A 57 3.92 -3.60 9.63
N PHE A 58 2.82 -4.29 9.90
CA PHE A 58 2.06 -4.20 11.17
C PHE A 58 1.91 -5.57 11.85
N GLY A 59 1.41 -5.58 13.09
CA GLY A 59 1.19 -6.79 13.87
C GLY A 59 2.15 -6.93 15.06
N GLY A 60 1.76 -7.72 16.07
CA GLY A 60 2.50 -7.83 17.33
C GLY A 60 2.67 -6.46 18.00
N GLU A 61 3.92 -6.05 18.23
CA GLU A 61 4.24 -4.74 18.82
C GLU A 61 4.13 -3.57 17.81
N ARG A 62 4.01 -3.86 16.50
CA ARG A 62 3.88 -2.86 15.43
C ARG A 62 2.42 -2.46 15.25
N LEU A 63 1.93 -1.68 16.19
CA LEU A 63 0.55 -1.22 16.21
C LEU A 63 0.43 0.09 15.40
N VAL A 64 -0.47 0.10 14.42
CA VAL A 64 -0.69 1.26 13.52
C VAL A 64 -1.00 2.53 14.30
N ARG A 65 -1.70 2.40 15.43
CA ARG A 65 -2.00 3.54 16.32
C ARG A 65 -0.76 4.27 16.82
N ASN A 66 0.37 3.58 16.98
CA ASN A 66 1.62 4.16 17.44
C ASN A 66 2.37 4.92 16.33
N TRP A 67 1.89 4.88 15.09
CA TRP A 67 2.58 5.49 13.95
C TRP A 67 2.10 6.90 13.65
N ILE A 68 0.85 7.25 13.99
CA ILE A 68 0.29 8.52 13.55
C ILE A 68 1.05 9.70 14.13
N ALA A 69 1.37 9.67 15.42
CA ALA A 69 2.23 10.69 16.05
C ALA A 69 3.63 10.80 15.41
N ARG A 70 4.12 9.74 14.74
CA ARG A 70 5.40 9.75 14.01
C ARG A 70 5.27 10.17 12.55
N VAL A 71 4.11 9.92 11.95
CA VAL A 71 3.84 10.15 10.53
C VAL A 71 3.35 11.57 10.32
N ALA A 72 2.50 12.08 11.20
CA ALA A 72 1.97 13.44 11.20
C ALA A 72 1.79 13.91 12.66
N ASP A 73 2.77 14.67 13.13
CA ASP A 73 2.80 15.28 14.46
C ASP A 73 2.00 16.58 14.56
N ASP A 74 1.58 17.16 13.43
CA ASP A 74 0.67 18.31 13.37
C ASP A 74 -0.34 18.23 12.21
N LYS A 75 -1.27 19.20 12.16
CA LYS A 75 -2.31 19.29 11.10
C LYS A 75 -1.71 19.44 9.70
N GLU A 76 -0.64 20.21 9.54
CA GLU A 76 0.00 20.47 8.24
C GLU A 76 0.71 19.22 7.69
N ALA A 77 1.34 18.46 8.57
CA ALA A 77 1.94 17.17 8.27
C ALA A 77 0.87 16.16 7.87
N LEU A 78 -0.29 16.15 8.57
CA LEU A 78 -1.42 15.28 8.25
C LEU A 78 -2.08 15.63 6.91
N ARG A 79 -2.20 16.93 6.59
CA ARG A 79 -2.74 17.41 5.30
C ARG A 79 -2.00 16.80 4.11
N LYS A 80 -0.67 16.70 4.21
CA LYS A 80 0.21 16.20 3.15
C LYS A 80 0.17 14.67 2.98
N LYS A 81 -0.53 13.94 3.85
CA LYS A 81 -0.59 12.47 3.77
C LYS A 81 -1.64 12.01 2.77
N GLY A 82 -1.29 10.97 2.01
CA GLY A 82 -2.19 10.23 1.14
C GLY A 82 -2.52 8.85 1.71
N GLY A 83 -2.42 7.82 0.88
CA GLY A 83 -2.65 6.44 1.26
C GLY A 83 -1.41 5.73 1.80
N VAL A 84 -1.64 4.61 2.49
CA VAL A 84 -0.62 3.66 2.94
C VAL A 84 -1.06 2.24 2.63
N HIS A 85 -0.10 1.42 2.21
CA HIS A 85 -0.29 -0.03 2.04
C HIS A 85 0.42 -0.77 3.17
N LEU A 86 -0.22 -1.82 3.66
CA LEU A 86 0.25 -2.54 4.83
C LEU A 86 0.20 -4.06 4.62
N ILE A 87 0.98 -4.78 5.41
CA ILE A 87 0.97 -6.23 5.50
C ILE A 87 1.29 -6.67 6.93
N HIS A 88 0.57 -7.66 7.43
CA HIS A 88 0.80 -8.19 8.76
C HIS A 88 1.99 -9.17 8.78
N GLY A 89 2.72 -9.23 9.90
CA GLY A 89 3.83 -10.19 10.11
C GLY A 89 3.44 -11.64 9.79
N ASP A 90 2.34 -12.16 10.36
CA ASP A 90 1.79 -13.50 10.04
C ASP A 90 1.60 -13.74 8.54
N ASP A 91 1.08 -12.76 7.79
CA ASP A 91 0.87 -12.91 6.35
C ASP A 91 2.21 -12.91 5.60
N VAL A 92 3.19 -12.11 6.02
CA VAL A 92 4.56 -12.18 5.47
C VAL A 92 5.19 -13.54 5.72
N SER A 93 5.10 -14.07 6.95
CA SER A 93 5.60 -15.40 7.28
C SER A 93 4.93 -16.49 6.43
N HIS A 94 3.61 -16.39 6.25
CA HIS A 94 2.87 -17.29 5.39
C HIS A 94 3.31 -17.20 3.92
N CYS A 95 3.52 -16.00 3.39
CA CYS A 95 4.06 -15.80 2.04
C CYS A 95 5.44 -16.45 1.87
N ILE A 96 6.35 -16.26 2.83
CA ILE A 96 7.71 -16.83 2.76
C ILE A 96 7.64 -18.35 2.79
N VAL A 97 6.91 -18.95 3.72
CA VAL A 97 6.77 -20.41 3.81
C VAL A 97 6.18 -20.98 2.54
N ARG A 98 5.10 -20.36 2.03
CA ARG A 98 4.43 -20.79 0.80
C ARG A 98 5.36 -20.71 -0.41
N LEU A 99 6.10 -19.61 -0.52
CA LEU A 99 7.07 -19.40 -1.59
C LEU A 99 8.15 -20.48 -1.59
N VAL A 100 8.75 -20.76 -0.43
CA VAL A 100 9.84 -21.75 -0.29
C VAL A 100 9.36 -23.17 -0.59
N GLN A 101 8.14 -23.53 -0.18
CA GLN A 101 7.58 -24.86 -0.41
C GLN A 101 7.26 -25.13 -1.88
N ASP A 102 6.90 -24.08 -2.63
CA ASP A 102 6.34 -24.18 -3.97
C ASP A 102 7.17 -23.39 -5.00
N LEU A 103 8.50 -23.32 -4.82
CA LEU A 103 9.39 -22.59 -5.75
C LEU A 103 9.26 -23.09 -7.19
N ASP A 104 9.01 -24.39 -7.37
CA ASP A 104 8.83 -25.04 -8.68
C ASP A 104 7.55 -24.60 -9.41
N LEU A 105 6.56 -24.04 -8.69
CA LEU A 105 5.34 -23.50 -9.32
C LEU A 105 5.59 -22.17 -10.01
N LEU A 106 6.71 -21.49 -9.70
CA LEU A 106 7.05 -20.23 -10.34
C LEU A 106 7.55 -20.47 -11.76
N PRO A 107 7.08 -19.69 -12.75
CA PRO A 107 7.62 -19.75 -14.11
C PRO A 107 9.13 -19.59 -14.09
N LYS A 108 9.85 -20.34 -14.93
CA LYS A 108 11.28 -20.11 -15.14
C LYS A 108 11.49 -18.63 -15.49
N PRO A 109 12.52 -17.96 -14.94
CA PRO A 109 12.74 -16.56 -15.23
C PRO A 109 13.09 -16.39 -16.71
N ASP A 110 12.12 -15.96 -17.50
CA ASP A 110 12.29 -15.48 -18.88
C ASP A 110 12.68 -13.99 -18.90
N SER A 111 12.55 -13.32 -17.75
CA SER A 111 12.85 -11.92 -17.51
C SER A 111 13.03 -11.64 -16.02
N SER A 112 13.65 -10.50 -15.69
CA SER A 112 13.88 -10.06 -14.31
C SER A 112 12.59 -9.78 -13.53
N SER A 113 11.46 -9.45 -14.17
CA SER A 113 10.18 -9.24 -13.49
C SER A 113 9.48 -10.55 -13.07
N ALA A 114 9.86 -11.69 -13.66
CA ALA A 114 9.23 -13.00 -13.42
C ALA A 114 9.38 -13.49 -11.97
N ARG A 115 10.27 -12.90 -11.17
CA ARG A 115 10.58 -13.33 -9.80
C ARG A 115 10.50 -12.22 -8.75
N ARG A 116 9.84 -11.09 -9.05
CA ARG A 116 9.48 -10.08 -8.03
C ARG A 116 7.98 -10.07 -7.75
N PHE A 117 7.64 -9.81 -6.49
CA PHE A 117 6.27 -9.67 -6.03
C PHE A 117 6.13 -8.46 -5.13
N ILE A 118 4.99 -7.76 -5.24
CA ILE A 118 4.59 -6.76 -4.25
C ILE A 118 3.72 -7.47 -3.23
N ILE A 119 4.01 -7.29 -1.94
CA ILE A 119 3.29 -7.93 -0.85
C ILE A 119 2.61 -6.87 0.02
N CYS A 120 1.30 -6.77 -0.14
CA CYS A 120 0.39 -6.03 0.73
C CYS A 120 -0.92 -6.81 0.93
N ASP A 121 -1.73 -6.39 1.88
CA ASP A 121 -3.04 -6.98 2.19
C ASP A 121 -4.14 -6.66 1.15
N THR A 122 -3.75 -6.24 -0.06
CA THR A 122 -4.62 -5.81 -1.17
C THR A 122 -5.47 -4.57 -0.88
N ARG A 123 -5.15 -3.82 0.18
CA ARG A 123 -5.87 -2.58 0.55
C ARG A 123 -4.95 -1.37 0.48
N VAL A 124 -5.55 -0.22 0.24
CA VAL A 124 -4.96 1.09 0.51
C VAL A 124 -5.75 1.73 1.65
N TYR A 125 -5.06 2.20 2.67
CA TYR A 125 -5.65 2.87 3.81
C TYR A 125 -5.40 4.37 3.70
N ASP A 126 -6.41 5.19 3.96
CA ASP A 126 -6.26 6.65 4.01
C ASP A 126 -5.75 7.06 5.39
N TRP A 127 -4.66 7.83 5.46
CA TRP A 127 -4.16 8.37 6.72
C TRP A 127 -5.19 9.24 7.45
N TRP A 128 -6.07 9.95 6.75
CA TRP A 128 -7.14 10.73 7.39
C TRP A 128 -8.19 9.81 8.03
N ASP A 129 -8.56 8.73 7.35
CA ASP A 129 -9.49 7.73 7.86
C ASP A 129 -8.92 7.04 9.12
N LEU A 130 -7.65 6.59 9.04
CA LEU A 130 -6.94 6.02 10.18
C LEU A 130 -6.84 7.02 11.34
N ALA A 131 -6.49 8.29 11.06
CA ALA A 131 -6.41 9.36 12.05
C ALA A 131 -7.75 9.68 12.72
N SER A 132 -8.86 9.49 12.00
CA SER A 132 -10.19 9.75 12.53
C SER A 132 -10.76 8.61 13.37
N SER A 133 -10.42 7.36 13.02
CA SER A 133 -11.07 6.14 13.55
C SER A 133 -10.33 5.53 14.73
N LEU A 134 -9.00 5.60 14.75
CA LEU A 134 -8.21 4.97 15.80
C LEU A 134 -8.16 5.83 17.08
N PRO A 135 -7.99 5.23 18.28
CA PRO A 135 -7.74 5.96 19.52
C PRO A 135 -6.26 6.32 19.61
N LEU A 136 -5.86 7.42 18.97
CA LEU A 136 -4.47 7.72 18.66
C LEU A 136 -3.79 8.69 19.62
N ASP A 137 -4.55 9.60 20.19
CA ASP A 137 -4.09 10.58 21.15
C ASP A 137 -5.07 10.70 22.32
N PRO A 138 -4.59 11.03 23.54
CA PRO A 138 -5.47 11.25 24.69
C PRO A 138 -6.43 12.43 24.50
N GLU A 139 -6.06 13.38 23.63
CA GLU A 139 -6.74 14.67 23.46
C GLU A 139 -7.68 14.74 22.24
N ALA A 140 -7.79 13.67 21.45
CA ALA A 140 -8.56 13.60 20.20
C ALA A 140 -8.17 14.68 19.15
N GLU A 141 -6.94 15.18 19.18
CA GLU A 141 -6.47 16.28 18.31
C GLU A 141 -6.45 15.87 16.84
N SER A 142 -5.92 14.69 16.54
CA SER A 142 -5.93 14.09 15.19
C SER A 142 -7.33 14.07 14.58
N ARG A 143 -8.36 13.69 15.35
CA ARG A 143 -9.75 13.69 14.89
C ARG A 143 -10.29 15.10 14.63
N ARG A 144 -9.86 16.09 15.43
CA ARG A 144 -10.21 17.50 15.21
C ARG A 144 -9.57 18.00 13.92
N TRP A 145 -8.28 17.75 13.72
CA TRP A 145 -7.56 18.12 12.51
C TRP A 145 -8.21 17.51 11.27
N VAL A 146 -8.55 16.22 11.27
CA VAL A 146 -9.23 15.59 10.13
C VAL A 146 -10.54 16.30 9.79
N ARG A 147 -11.37 16.64 10.78
CA ARG A 147 -12.64 17.38 10.53
C ARG A 147 -12.41 18.78 9.96
N GLU A 148 -11.35 19.47 10.39
CA GLU A 148 -10.96 20.76 9.82
C GLU A 148 -10.49 20.59 8.38
N LEU A 149 -9.60 19.64 8.13
CA LEU A 149 -9.06 19.34 6.81
C LEU A 149 -10.14 18.90 5.82
N MET A 150 -11.12 18.09 6.25
CA MET A 150 -12.27 17.73 5.43
C MET A 150 -13.07 18.96 4.99
N ARG A 151 -13.26 19.96 5.87
CA ARG A 151 -13.92 21.21 5.51
C ARG A 151 -13.07 22.08 4.59
N GLU A 152 -11.78 22.22 4.91
CA GLU A 152 -10.84 23.06 4.17
C GLU A 152 -10.58 22.53 2.75
N GLU A 153 -10.50 21.21 2.57
CA GLU A 153 -10.27 20.56 1.27
C GLU A 153 -11.55 20.08 0.59
N SER A 154 -12.73 20.39 1.15
CA SER A 154 -14.03 19.99 0.61
C SER A 154 -14.20 18.48 0.41
N GLU A 155 -13.59 17.67 1.29
CA GLU A 155 -13.72 16.21 1.29
C GLU A 155 -14.96 15.82 2.12
N PRO A 156 -16.04 15.29 1.50
CA PRO A 156 -17.30 15.06 2.21
C PRO A 156 -17.31 13.80 3.08
N VAL A 157 -16.42 12.83 2.81
CA VAL A 157 -16.41 11.52 3.45
C VAL A 157 -15.01 10.89 3.41
N LEU A 158 -14.76 9.97 4.33
CA LEU A 158 -13.56 9.13 4.37
C LEU A 158 -13.92 7.66 4.09
N PRO A 159 -12.99 6.86 3.52
CA PRO A 159 -11.69 7.27 3.00
C PRO A 159 -11.82 8.19 1.77
N ARG A 160 -10.82 9.06 1.55
CA ARG A 160 -10.79 9.93 0.36
C ARG A 160 -10.69 9.10 -0.92
N PRO A 161 -11.16 9.62 -2.08
CA PRO A 161 -11.04 8.94 -3.36
C PRO A 161 -9.60 8.55 -3.69
N THR A 162 -9.40 7.43 -4.38
CA THR A 162 -8.06 6.87 -4.65
C THR A 162 -7.11 7.83 -5.37
N GLY A 163 -7.60 8.75 -6.21
CA GLY A 163 -6.80 9.80 -6.83
C GLY A 163 -6.12 10.75 -5.83
N ARG A 164 -6.67 10.86 -4.61
CA ARG A 164 -6.14 11.66 -3.49
C ARG A 164 -5.19 10.87 -2.59
N LEU A 165 -5.16 9.55 -2.74
CA LEU A 165 -4.31 8.66 -1.94
C LEU A 165 -2.91 8.49 -2.54
N GLY A 166 -2.67 8.99 -3.75
CA GLY A 166 -1.38 8.93 -4.43
C GLY A 166 -1.13 7.56 -5.04
N ARG A 167 0.01 6.95 -4.72
CA ARG A 167 0.41 5.65 -5.28
C ARG A 167 -0.47 4.52 -4.76
N VAL A 168 -0.94 3.67 -5.66
CA VAL A 168 -1.63 2.43 -5.33
C VAL A 168 -0.77 1.22 -5.72
N LEU A 169 -0.68 0.24 -4.84
CA LEU A 169 0.00 -1.03 -5.07
C LEU A 169 -1.01 -2.12 -5.43
N ASP A 170 -0.80 -2.78 -6.56
CA ASP A 170 -1.48 -4.02 -6.93
C ASP A 170 -0.61 -5.22 -6.55
N ALA A 171 -1.04 -5.95 -5.53
CA ALA A 171 -0.34 -7.10 -4.97
C ALA A 171 -1.03 -8.44 -5.31
N ARG A 172 -2.03 -8.43 -6.21
CA ARG A 172 -2.87 -9.61 -6.47
C ARG A 172 -2.07 -10.81 -6.98
N ASP A 173 -1.05 -10.58 -7.81
CA ASP A 173 -0.28 -11.65 -8.45
C ASP A 173 0.23 -12.71 -7.49
N PHE A 174 0.78 -12.31 -6.33
CA PHE A 174 1.27 -13.28 -5.35
C PHE A 174 0.10 -14.13 -4.83
N TRP A 175 -0.98 -13.48 -4.39
CA TRP A 175 -2.13 -14.16 -3.83
C TRP A 175 -2.80 -15.12 -4.84
N GLU A 176 -2.88 -14.70 -6.11
CA GLU A 176 -3.49 -15.46 -7.20
C GLU A 176 -2.68 -16.71 -7.58
N ILE A 177 -1.34 -16.64 -7.64
CA ILE A 177 -0.47 -17.78 -7.98
C ILE A 177 -0.72 -18.98 -7.04
N TRP A 178 -0.87 -18.71 -5.74
CA TRP A 178 -1.06 -19.76 -4.74
C TRP A 178 -2.51 -19.96 -4.31
N GLY A 179 -3.46 -19.20 -4.87
CA GLY A 179 -4.88 -19.29 -4.50
C GLY A 179 -5.15 -19.01 -3.02
N ILE A 180 -4.37 -18.10 -2.42
CA ILE A 180 -4.48 -17.72 -1.01
C ILE A 180 -4.88 -16.24 -0.88
N SER A 181 -5.13 -15.78 0.34
CA SER A 181 -5.47 -14.37 0.61
C SER A 181 -4.84 -13.89 1.92
N PRO A 182 -4.62 -12.57 2.08
CA PRO A 182 -4.22 -11.99 3.35
C PRO A 182 -5.23 -12.35 4.44
N ARG A 183 -4.72 -12.78 5.61
CA ARG A 183 -5.53 -13.29 6.72
C ARG A 183 -5.75 -12.24 7.80
N ARG A 184 -4.86 -11.26 7.91
CA ARG A 184 -4.88 -10.24 8.95
C ARG A 184 -5.24 -8.87 8.38
N ARG A 185 -5.86 -8.04 9.22
CA ARG A 185 -6.25 -6.66 8.90
C ARG A 185 -5.95 -5.77 10.09
N ILE A 186 -5.90 -4.47 9.85
CA ILE A 186 -5.86 -3.48 10.93
C ILE A 186 -7.15 -3.62 11.73
N GLU A 187 -7.01 -3.82 13.04
CA GLU A 187 -8.08 -3.86 14.04
C GLU A 187 -8.04 -2.59 14.90
#